data_AF-A0A367XSJ8-F1
#
_entry.id   AF-A0A367XSJ8-F1
#
_cell.length_a   1.000
_cell.length_b   1.000
_cell.length_c   1.000
_cell.angle_alpha   90.00
_cell.angle_beta   90.00
_cell.angle_gamma   90.00
#
_symmetry.space_group_name_H-M   'P 1'
#
loop_
_entity.id
_entity.type
_entity.pdbx_description
1 polymer ?
#
loop_
_entity_poly.entity_id
_entity_poly.type
_entity_poly.pdbx_seq_one_letter_code
_entity_poly.pdbx_strand_id
1 'polypeptide(L)' 'MWDTYLSETPLGFSNFHTYVCAAFLIKFSADLKQKDFQEILLFLQSPPTESWTEKDVELMLSEAFIWQSLYKNASAHLR' A
#
# COMPACT_ATOMS: atom_id res chain seq x y z
N MET A 1 -1.66 3.30 -11.66
CA MET A 1 -0.82 2.50 -10.73
C MET A 1 0.46 2.01 -11.43
N TRP A 2 0.35 1.25 -12.52
CA TRP A 2 1.53 0.80 -13.29
C TRP A 2 2.37 1.94 -13.87
N ASP A 3 1.75 3.05 -14.28
CA ASP A 3 2.48 4.22 -14.77
C ASP A 3 3.42 4.80 -13.68
N THR A 4 2.95 4.87 -12.44
CA THR A 4 3.75 5.30 -11.28
C THR A 4 4.89 4.33 -10.97
N TYR A 5 4.68 3.02 -11.16
CA TYR A 5 5.72 2.02 -10.97
C TYR A 5 6.80 2.09 -12.05
N LEU A 6 6.39 2.36 -13.29
CA LEU A 6 7.31 2.51 -14.42
C LEU A 6 8.13 3.81 -14.35
N SER A 7 7.56 4.89 -13.78
CA SER A 7 8.29 6.13 -13.55
C SER A 7 9.36 6.02 -12.45
N GLU A 8 9.23 5.07 -11.52
CA GLU A 8 10.20 4.81 -10.45
C GLU A 8 11.31 3.84 -10.94
N THR A 9 12.16 4.26 -11.88
CA THR A 9 13.26 3.42 -12.42
C THR A 9 14.51 3.52 -11.51
N PRO A 10 15.29 2.44 -11.22
CA PRO A 10 15.26 1.08 -11.78
C PRO A 10 14.68 -0.02 -10.87
N LEU A 11 14.31 0.29 -9.62
CA LEU A 11 13.79 -0.68 -8.63
C LEU A 11 12.43 -0.29 -8.04
N GLY A 12 11.68 0.58 -8.73
CA GLY A 12 10.39 1.10 -8.27
C GLY A 12 9.44 -0.02 -7.92
N PHE A 13 9.29 -1.02 -8.77
CA PHE A 13 8.36 -2.11 -8.50
C PHE A 13 8.67 -2.85 -7.19
N SER A 14 9.91 -3.32 -6.96
CA SER A 14 10.20 -4.14 -5.79
C SER A 14 10.17 -3.38 -4.46
N ASN A 15 10.64 -2.13 -4.45
CA ASN A 15 10.75 -1.36 -3.22
C ASN A 15 9.50 -0.51 -2.93
N PHE A 16 8.89 0.09 -3.95
CA PHE A 16 7.72 0.93 -3.79
C PHE A 16 6.45 0.09 -3.57
N HIS A 17 6.30 -1.06 -4.22
CA HIS A 17 5.12 -1.92 -4.05
C HIS A 17 4.90 -2.34 -2.60
N THR A 18 5.97 -2.59 -1.82
CA THR A 18 5.86 -2.86 -0.37
C THR A 18 5.18 -1.72 0.39
N TYR A 19 5.51 -0.46 0.07
CA TYR A 19 4.84 0.70 0.68
C TYR A 19 3.41 0.87 0.19
N VAL A 20 3.12 0.51 -1.07
CA VAL A 20 1.75 0.47 -1.60
C VAL A 20 0.90 -0.57 -0.85
N CYS A 21 1.42 -1.79 -0.64
CA CYS A 21 0.75 -2.82 0.14
C CYS A 21 0.53 -2.40 1.59
N ALA A 22 1.52 -1.74 2.21
CA ALA A 22 1.36 -1.21 3.56
C ALA A 22 0.26 -0.13 3.60
N ALA A 23 0.27 0.82 2.66
CA ALA A 23 -0.72 1.90 2.57
C ALA A 23 -2.14 1.33 2.41
N PHE A 24 -2.27 0.32 1.55
CA PHE A 24 -3.50 -0.43 1.37
C PHE A 24 -4.01 -1.05 2.68
N LEU A 25 -3.18 -1.82 3.39
CA LEU A 25 -3.57 -2.46 4.65
C LEU A 25 -3.94 -1.47 5.74
N ILE A 26 -3.24 -0.33 5.80
CA ILE A 26 -3.53 0.72 6.78
C ILE A 26 -4.85 1.42 6.48
N LYS A 27 -5.17 1.68 5.21
CA LYS A 27 -6.48 2.22 4.79
C LYS A 27 -7.65 1.39 5.33
N PHE A 28 -7.47 0.07 5.42
CA PHE A 28 -8.48 -0.86 5.94
C PHE A 28 -8.21 -1.36 7.37
N SER A 29 -7.22 -0.79 8.07
CA SER A 29 -6.77 -1.26 9.39
C SER A 29 -7.88 -1.28 10.43
N ALA A 30 -8.75 -0.26 10.42
CA ALA A 30 -9.86 -0.17 11.37
C ALA A 30 -10.89 -1.32 11.21
N ASP A 31 -11.13 -1.76 9.97
CA ASP A 31 -12.03 -2.86 9.64
C ASP A 31 -11.32 -4.22 9.85
N LEU A 32 -10.09 -4.36 9.37
CA LEU A 32 -9.27 -5.57 9.52
C LEU A 32 -9.04 -5.97 10.98
N LYS A 33 -8.87 -5.00 11.89
CA LYS A 33 -8.68 -5.27 13.32
C LYS A 33 -9.92 -5.83 14.02
N GLN A 34 -11.11 -5.70 13.41
CA GLN A 34 -12.36 -6.21 13.96
C GLN A 34 -12.75 -7.58 13.39
N LYS A 35 -12.00 -8.06 12.38
CA LYS A 35 -12.27 -9.32 11.68
C LYS A 35 -11.55 -10.49 12.33
N ASP A 36 -12.15 -11.68 12.25
CA ASP A 36 -11.49 -12.92 12.58
C ASP A 36 -10.50 -13.35 11.47
N PHE A 37 -9.76 -14.44 11.71
CA PHE A 37 -8.77 -14.94 10.76
C PHE A 37 -9.36 -15.25 9.37
N GLN A 38 -10.54 -15.87 9.32
CA GLN A 38 -11.15 -16.29 8.07
C GLN A 38 -11.66 -15.08 7.28
N GLU A 39 -12.25 -14.11 7.98
CA GLU A 39 -12.70 -12.84 7.42
C GLU A 39 -11.53 -12.00 6.87
N ILE A 40 -10.39 -11.96 7.57
CA ILE A 40 -9.16 -11.32 7.07
C ILE A 40 -8.68 -12.02 5.80
N LEU A 41 -8.65 -13.35 5.77
CA LEU A 41 -8.20 -14.10 4.60
C LEU A 41 -9.08 -13.81 3.37
N LEU A 42 -10.41 -13.81 3.56
CA LEU A 42 -11.36 -13.49 2.50
C LEU A 42 -11.21 -12.04 2.02
N PHE A 43 -11.02 -11.09 2.93
CA PHE A 43 -10.75 -9.70 2.60
C PHE A 43 -9.50 -9.55 1.72
N LEU A 44 -8.41 -10.24 2.05
CA LEU A 44 -7.15 -10.14 1.29
C LEU A 44 -7.27 -10.76 -0.11
N GLN A 45 -8.13 -11.76 -0.29
CA GLN A 45 -8.39 -12.39 -1.58
C GLN A 45 -9.34 -11.57 -2.46
N SER A 46 -10.29 -10.86 -1.86
CA SER A 46 -11.27 -10.03 -2.56
C SER A 46 -11.45 -8.68 -1.86
N PRO A 47 -10.48 -7.76 -2.00
CA PRO A 47 -10.56 -6.49 -1.30
C PRO A 47 -11.68 -5.60 -1.87
N PRO A 48 -12.36 -4.80 -1.04
CA PRO A 48 -13.52 -3.98 -1.44
C PRO A 48 -13.07 -2.76 -2.26
N THR A 49 -12.62 -3.02 -3.49
CA THR A 49 -12.02 -2.05 -4.41
C THR A 49 -12.87 -1.82 -5.66
N GLU A 50 -14.03 -2.48 -5.75
CA GLU A 50 -14.93 -2.39 -6.91
C GLU A 50 -15.42 -0.96 -7.20
N SER A 51 -15.58 -0.15 -6.14
CA SER A 51 -16.02 1.25 -6.24
C SER A 51 -14.87 2.26 -6.30
N TRP A 52 -13.61 1.79 -6.37
CA TRP A 52 -12.47 2.69 -6.38
C TRP A 52 -12.39 3.46 -7.68
N THR A 53 -12.18 4.76 -7.53
CA THR A 53 -11.90 5.67 -8.62
C THR A 53 -10.39 5.84 -8.81
N GLU A 54 -10.00 6.46 -9.91
CA GLU A 54 -8.60 6.83 -10.16
C GLU A 54 -8.03 7.69 -9.01
N LYS A 55 -8.84 8.58 -8.43
CA LYS A 55 -8.45 9.42 -7.29
C LYS A 55 -8.15 8.59 -6.04
N ASP A 56 -8.88 7.51 -5.80
CA ASP A 56 -8.63 6.63 -4.65
C ASP A 56 -7.28 5.92 -4.79
N VAL A 57 -6.95 5.50 -6.02
CA VAL A 57 -5.65 4.91 -6.34
C VAL A 57 -4.53 5.94 -6.23
N GLU A 58 -4.74 7.16 -6.74
CA GLU A 58 -3.76 8.26 -6.67
C GLU A 58 -3.46 8.65 -5.22
N LEU A 59 -4.49 8.76 -4.37
CA LEU A 59 -4.32 9.05 -2.95
C LEU A 59 -3.51 7.96 -2.25
N MET A 60 -3.82 6.69 -2.51
CA MET A 60 -3.12 5.55 -1.92
C MET A 60 -1.64 5.50 -2.36
N LEU A 61 -1.36 5.82 -3.63
CA LEU A 61 0.02 5.93 -4.12
C LEU A 61 0.76 7.13 -3.50
N SER A 62 0.07 8.23 -3.24
CA SER A 62 0.64 9.41 -2.58
C SER A 62 1.03 9.11 -1.13
N GLU A 63 0.16 8.42 -0.39
CA GLU A 63 0.46 7.94 0.97
C GLU A 63 1.67 6.99 0.98
N ALA A 64 1.71 6.04 0.04
CA ALA A 64 2.84 5.13 -0.12
C ALA A 64 4.15 5.88 -0.41
N PHE A 65 4.10 6.94 -1.22
CA PHE A 65 5.28 7.75 -1.55
C PHE A 65 5.80 8.53 -0.33
N ILE A 66 4.89 9.08 0.49
CA ILE A 66 5.26 9.75 1.75
C ILE A 66 5.98 8.75 2.66
N TRP A 67 5.44 7.54 2.82
CA TRP A 67 6.06 6.53 3.68
C TRP A 67 7.38 6.04 3.14
N GLN A 68 7.48 5.80 1.83
CA GLN A 68 8.74 5.46 1.21
C GLN A 68 9.79 6.55 1.50
N SER A 69 9.43 7.82 1.40
CA SER A 69 10.34 8.95 1.65
C SER A 69 10.75 9.08 3.12
N LEU A 70 9.83 8.87 4.06
CA LEU A 70 10.10 8.89 5.49
C LEU A 70 11.02 7.73 5.90
N TYR A 71 10.74 6.51 5.41
CA TYR A 71 11.45 5.31 5.81
C TYR A 71 12.73 5.02 5.00
N LYS A 72 12.86 5.49 3.75
CA LYS A 72 14.15 5.45 3.01
C LYS A 72 15.23 6.28 3.70
N ASN A 73 14.87 7.43 4.28
CA ASN A 73 15.80 8.31 5.00
C ASN A 73 15.96 7.94 6.48
N ALA A 74 15.03 7.16 7.03
CA ALA A 74 15.16 6.58 8.37
C ALA A 74 16.05 5.32 8.30
N SER A 75 17.37 5.52 8.23
CA SER A 75 18.41 4.49 8.38
C SER A 75 18.47 3.88 9.80
N ALA A 76 17.31 3.60 10.40
CA ALA A 76 17.17 3.05 11.74
C ALA A 76 16.41 1.71 11.79
N HIS A 77 15.73 1.28 10.71
CA HIS A 77 14.93 0.04 10.71
C HIS A 77 15.66 -1.18 10.12
N LEU A 78 16.87 -0.99 9.57
CA LEU A 78 17.82 -2.05 9.21
C LEU A 78 18.85 -2.20 10.34
N ARG A 79 18.46 -2.82 11.44
CA ARG A 79 19.36 -3.40 12.44
C ARG A 79 18.78 -4.70 12.97
#